data_AF-A0A7K2THK9-F1
#
_entry.id   AF-A0A7K2THK9-F1
#
_cell.length_a   1.000
_cell.length_b   1.000
_cell.length_c   1.000
_cell.angle_alpha   90.00
_cell.angle_beta   90.00
_cell.angle_gamma   90.00
#
_symmetry.space_group_name_H-M   'P 1'
#
loop_
_entity.id
_entity.type
_entity.pdbx_description
1 polymer ?
#
loop_
_entity_poly.entity_id
_entity_poly.type
_entity_poly.pdbx_seq_one_letter_code
_entity_poly.pdbx_strand_id
1 'polypeptide(L)'
;MDADTADTTDIAEFAEPSAERPPAAVPVDWAAVEAWLGTRLPGDYRRLADRYGPLDFGRFLWIHVPCAQDGRFDYGDWLRAIHRETRIARRELPAGEHRPVHPEPGGLLAWGYTRATDVLFWDTSVSADPDAWTVVVRHRDGVPGGTPAPWQAYDLTLTAYLRQAVRADPDPAAPVRPLPGVFGRTAFLPAAAPWTPPEPVPPRLTEGERRVALETGTGLDALRLLTPPPARPHLGDGDWERTSGALGLALPGEYVRLMETYGAGCWNRWLCFPPPLGAPGRDLATHAEEILAGYEVLRADDPEDFPLVTWPRPGGFLPFAHTVEGDHLGWLTTGDDPDAWPLTVWPRHADQGPPLEQGLTDTLLRWQRGRLSTAGLYALDEEDDPVECARFTPWPGRAD
;
A
#
# COMPACT_ATOMS: atom_id res chain seq x y z
N MET A 1 33.66 21.70 29.02
CA MET A 1 32.81 22.77 29.57
C MET A 1 31.92 23.22 28.43
N ASP A 2 30.72 22.70 28.21
CA ASP A 2 29.94 21.68 28.89
C ASP A 2 29.28 20.82 27.80
N ALA A 3 29.39 19.50 27.94
CA ALA A 3 28.74 18.52 27.09
C ALA A 3 28.11 17.50 28.04
N ASP A 4 27.05 17.90 28.75
CA ASP A 4 26.15 16.97 29.45
C ASP A 4 24.91 17.70 29.98
N THR A 5 23.86 17.79 29.15
CA THR A 5 22.48 17.79 29.63
C THR A 5 21.62 17.31 28.47
N ALA A 6 21.52 15.98 28.31
CA ALA A 6 20.37 15.42 27.62
C ALA A 6 19.12 15.97 28.32
N ASP A 7 18.23 16.63 27.57
CA ASP A 7 16.99 17.18 28.11
C ASP A 7 16.14 16.02 28.70
N THR A 8 16.19 15.85 30.02
CA THR A 8 15.50 14.79 30.78
C THR A 8 14.03 15.13 31.05
N THR A 9 13.50 16.15 30.40
CA THR A 9 12.16 16.67 30.69
C THR A 9 11.09 15.63 30.41
N ASP A 10 10.20 15.43 31.37
CA ASP A 10 9.02 14.59 31.23
C ASP A 10 7.90 15.39 30.55
N ILE A 11 7.06 14.75 29.72
CA ILE A 11 5.90 15.42 29.09
C ILE A 11 4.94 16.01 30.13
N ALA A 12 4.92 15.46 31.35
CA ALA A 12 4.13 15.97 32.47
C ALA A 12 4.54 17.38 32.94
N GLU A 13 5.69 17.92 32.50
CA GLU A 13 6.10 19.29 32.84
C GLU A 13 5.39 20.37 32.01
N PHE A 14 4.78 19.99 30.88
CA PHE A 14 4.13 20.94 29.98
C PHE A 14 2.75 20.50 29.51
N ALA A 15 2.30 19.29 29.84
CA ALA A 15 0.97 18.81 29.55
C ALA A 15 0.42 17.96 30.71
N GLU A 16 -0.90 17.88 30.82
CA GLU A 16 -1.60 17.16 31.88
C GLU A 16 -2.19 15.83 31.37
N PRO A 17 -2.17 14.76 32.18
CA PRO A 17 -2.82 13.51 31.80
C PRO A 17 -4.34 13.68 31.78
N SER A 18 -4.99 13.11 30.76
CA SER A 18 -6.44 13.11 30.62
C SER A 18 -7.09 12.32 31.76
N ALA A 19 -8.04 12.95 32.46
CA ALA A 19 -8.84 12.25 33.47
C ALA A 19 -9.80 11.22 32.85
N GLU A 20 -10.29 11.47 31.63
CA GLU A 20 -11.22 10.58 30.93
C GLU A 20 -10.51 9.35 30.35
N ARG A 21 -9.28 9.53 29.85
CA ARG A 21 -8.46 8.49 29.22
C ARG A 21 -7.05 8.55 29.78
N PRO A 22 -6.86 8.16 31.06
CA PRO A 22 -5.55 8.24 31.69
C PRO A 22 -4.54 7.43 30.88
N PRO A 23 -3.29 7.93 30.75
CA PRO A 23 -2.23 7.17 30.11
C PRO A 23 -2.03 5.84 30.84
N ALA A 24 -1.65 4.82 30.09
CA ALA A 24 -1.46 3.47 30.61
C ALA A 24 -0.25 2.85 29.95
N ALA A 25 0.79 2.60 30.76
CA ALA A 25 2.03 1.98 30.32
C ALA A 25 1.77 0.60 29.69
N VAL A 26 2.61 0.27 28.72
CA VAL A 26 2.65 -1.05 28.09
C VAL A 26 4.10 -1.53 28.19
N PRO A 27 4.38 -2.70 28.78
CA PRO A 27 5.73 -3.24 28.80
C PRO A 27 6.32 -3.37 27.39
N VAL A 28 7.55 -2.90 27.21
CA VAL A 28 8.30 -2.99 25.95
C VAL A 28 9.62 -3.71 26.19
N ASP A 29 9.92 -4.71 25.37
CA ASP A 29 11.27 -5.29 25.29
C ASP A 29 12.10 -4.44 24.32
N TRP A 30 12.77 -3.41 24.85
CA TRP A 30 13.57 -2.50 24.04
C TRP A 30 14.73 -3.20 23.32
N ALA A 31 15.32 -4.24 23.91
CA ALA A 31 16.41 -4.95 23.26
C ALA A 31 15.90 -5.68 22.01
N ALA A 32 14.72 -6.31 22.10
CA ALA A 32 14.09 -6.96 20.95
C ALA A 32 13.65 -5.95 19.88
N VAL A 33 13.07 -4.81 20.28
CA VAL A 33 12.66 -3.74 19.37
C VAL A 33 13.86 -3.15 18.62
N GLU A 34 14.93 -2.79 19.33
CA GLU A 34 16.14 -2.19 18.73
C GLU A 34 16.88 -3.21 17.85
N ALA A 35 16.88 -4.49 18.22
CA ALA A 35 17.43 -5.56 17.38
C ALA A 35 16.63 -5.74 16.07
N TRP A 36 15.29 -5.65 16.15
CA TRP A 36 14.42 -5.75 14.97
C TRP A 36 14.52 -4.52 14.06
N LEU A 37 14.63 -3.32 14.65
CA LEU A 37 14.90 -2.09 13.90
C LEU A 37 16.32 -2.07 13.33
N GLY A 38 17.29 -2.71 13.96
CA GLY A 38 18.71 -2.59 13.59
C GLY A 38 19.33 -1.25 14.04
N THR A 39 18.62 -0.47 14.86
CA THR A 39 19.11 0.79 15.42
C THR A 39 18.53 1.03 16.81
N ARG A 40 19.25 1.81 17.61
CA ARG A 40 18.79 2.24 18.94
C ARG A 40 17.78 3.38 18.80
N LEU A 41 16.87 3.52 19.75
CA LEU A 41 15.87 4.59 19.77
C LEU A 41 16.29 5.75 20.70
N PRO A 42 15.74 6.96 20.53
CA PRO A 42 15.95 8.06 21.46
C PRO A 42 15.49 7.68 22.88
N GLY A 43 16.27 8.04 23.89
CA GLY A 43 16.02 7.73 25.28
C GLY A 43 14.81 8.46 25.85
N ASP A 44 14.49 9.66 25.35
CA ASP A 44 13.28 10.40 25.73
C ASP A 44 12.01 9.69 25.25
N TYR A 45 12.01 9.15 24.03
CA TYR A 45 10.95 8.31 23.50
C TYR A 45 10.77 7.03 24.32
N ARG A 46 11.85 6.31 24.66
CA ARG A 46 11.75 5.10 25.49
C ARG A 46 11.13 5.39 26.85
N ARG A 47 11.58 6.46 27.52
CA ARG A 47 11.01 6.90 28.81
C ARG A 47 9.52 7.25 28.69
N LEU A 48 9.12 7.95 27.63
CA LEU A 48 7.72 8.28 27.37
C LEU A 48 6.88 7.01 27.19
N ALA A 49 7.34 6.08 26.36
CA ALA A 49 6.66 4.82 26.09
C ALA A 49 6.54 3.93 27.34
N ASP A 50 7.62 3.78 28.12
CA ASP A 50 7.63 3.00 29.37
C ASP A 50 6.66 3.56 30.41
N ARG A 51 6.54 4.90 30.48
CA ARG A 51 5.73 5.57 31.50
C ARG A 51 4.26 5.70 31.11
N TYR A 52 3.98 6.00 29.85
CA TYR A 52 2.65 6.43 29.41
C TYR A 52 2.01 5.51 28.37
N GLY A 53 2.80 4.65 27.70
CA GLY A 53 2.34 3.80 26.61
C GLY A 53 1.91 4.60 25.36
N PRO A 54 1.10 4.01 24.45
CA PRO A 54 0.62 4.71 23.27
C PRO A 54 -0.34 5.83 23.66
N LEU A 55 -0.08 7.05 23.20
CA LEU A 55 -0.81 8.23 23.64
C LEU A 55 -1.22 9.16 22.49
N ASP A 56 -2.20 10.02 22.79
CA ASP A 56 -2.60 11.12 21.94
C ASP A 56 -2.61 12.45 22.68
N PHE A 57 -2.20 13.53 22.00
CA PHE A 57 -2.37 14.91 22.46
C PHE A 57 -3.69 15.44 21.91
N GLY A 58 -4.73 15.41 22.75
CA GLY A 58 -6.11 15.79 22.43
C GLY A 58 -6.61 15.30 21.06
N ARG A 59 -6.22 14.09 20.67
CA ARG A 59 -6.56 13.43 19.40
C ARG A 59 -6.00 14.11 18.14
N PHE A 60 -5.05 15.04 18.26
CA PHE A 60 -4.42 15.73 17.14
C PHE A 60 -3.10 15.09 16.70
N LEU A 61 -2.30 14.63 17.66
CA LEU A 61 -1.05 13.90 17.41
C LEU A 61 -1.08 12.58 18.16
N TRP A 62 -0.78 11.49 17.45
CA TRP A 62 -0.61 10.14 17.98
C TRP A 62 0.86 9.80 18.04
N ILE A 63 1.31 9.37 19.22
CA ILE A 63 2.63 8.77 19.39
C ILE A 63 2.46 7.26 19.38
N HIS A 64 3.02 6.62 18.36
CA HIS A 64 3.02 5.17 18.26
C HIS A 64 4.20 4.63 19.07
N VAL A 65 3.90 3.69 19.97
CA VAL A 65 4.91 2.94 20.73
C VAL A 65 4.85 1.46 20.34
N PRO A 66 5.90 0.67 20.63
CA PRO A 66 5.91 -0.77 20.34
C PRO A 66 4.82 -1.51 21.15
N CYS A 67 3.61 -1.55 20.60
CA CYS A 67 2.43 -2.19 21.18
C CYS A 67 1.56 -2.79 20.07
N ALA A 68 0.67 -3.69 20.45
CA ALA A 68 -0.26 -4.35 19.56
C ALA A 68 -1.68 -4.35 20.13
N GLN A 69 -2.68 -4.35 19.25
CA GLN A 69 -4.06 -4.66 19.61
C GLN A 69 -4.70 -5.43 18.46
N ASP A 70 -5.14 -6.65 18.75
CA ASP A 70 -5.66 -7.59 17.75
C ASP A 70 -6.76 -6.97 16.86
N GLY A 71 -6.65 -7.22 15.56
CA GLY A 71 -7.52 -6.68 14.51
C GLY A 71 -7.50 -5.15 14.36
N ARG A 72 -6.59 -4.42 15.03
CA ARG A 72 -6.55 -2.95 15.01
C ARG A 72 -5.19 -2.35 14.74
N PHE A 73 -4.14 -2.85 15.38
CA PHE A 73 -2.81 -2.27 15.27
C PHE A 73 -1.72 -3.29 15.59
N ASP A 74 -0.71 -3.32 14.75
CA ASP A 74 0.58 -3.94 15.03
C ASP A 74 1.67 -2.91 14.70
N TYR A 75 2.59 -2.68 15.64
CA TYR A 75 3.64 -1.68 15.49
C TYR A 75 4.55 -1.95 14.28
N GLY A 76 4.91 -3.22 14.04
CA GLY A 76 5.76 -3.61 12.93
C GLY A 76 5.08 -3.44 11.58
N ASP A 77 3.82 -3.86 11.47
CA ASP A 77 3.04 -3.68 10.25
C ASP A 77 2.80 -2.20 9.93
N TRP A 78 2.47 -1.39 10.95
CA TRP A 78 2.33 0.05 10.80
C TRP A 78 3.63 0.69 10.30
N LEU A 79 4.77 0.38 10.95
CA LEU A 79 6.05 0.99 10.59
C LEU A 79 6.45 0.63 9.14
N ARG A 80 6.35 -0.66 8.77
CA ARG A 80 6.63 -1.12 7.41
C ARG A 80 5.72 -0.46 6.38
N ALA A 81 4.43 -0.37 6.66
CA ALA A 81 3.46 0.25 5.76
C ALA A 81 3.78 1.74 5.54
N ILE A 82 4.04 2.49 6.61
CA ILE A 82 4.37 3.93 6.53
C ILE A 82 5.69 4.16 5.80
N HIS A 83 6.72 3.35 6.09
CA HIS A 83 8.01 3.47 5.40
C HIS A 83 7.88 3.16 3.91
N ARG A 84 7.17 2.08 3.55
CA ARG A 84 6.90 1.72 2.15
C ARG A 84 6.10 2.82 1.44
N GLU A 85 5.04 3.33 2.05
CA GLU A 85 4.25 4.44 1.50
C GLU A 85 5.13 5.68 1.25
N THR A 86 6.06 5.95 2.18
CA THR A 86 7.00 7.07 2.05
C THR A 86 7.99 6.88 0.90
N ARG A 87 8.53 5.67 0.71
CA ARG A 87 9.40 5.37 -0.44
C ARG A 87 8.66 5.46 -1.78
N ILE A 88 7.38 5.07 -1.82
CA ILE A 88 6.54 5.20 -3.02
C ILE A 88 6.30 6.67 -3.34
N ALA A 89 5.83 7.45 -2.36
CA ALA A 89 5.57 8.89 -2.54
C ALA A 89 6.83 9.67 -2.94
N ARG A 90 8.02 9.26 -2.45
CA ARG A 90 9.32 9.82 -2.83
C ARG A 90 9.53 9.83 -4.35
N ARG A 91 9.00 8.85 -5.10
CA ARG A 91 9.18 8.72 -6.55
C ARG A 91 8.56 9.84 -7.36
N GLU A 92 7.49 10.43 -6.83
CA GLU A 92 6.78 11.54 -7.47
C GLU A 92 7.48 12.89 -7.23
N LEU A 93 8.48 12.91 -6.34
CA LEU A 93 9.27 14.10 -6.03
C LEU A 93 10.51 14.21 -6.92
N PRO A 94 10.99 15.44 -7.20
CA PRO A 94 12.29 15.65 -7.83
C PRO A 94 13.43 14.98 -7.03
N ALA A 95 14.44 14.44 -7.71
CA ALA A 95 15.54 13.69 -7.07
C ALA A 95 16.24 14.45 -5.92
N GLY A 96 16.32 15.78 -5.98
CA GLY A 96 16.91 16.61 -4.93
C GLY A 96 16.08 16.71 -3.63
N GLU A 97 14.82 16.28 -3.66
CA GLU A 97 13.91 16.26 -2.51
C GLU A 97 13.74 14.84 -1.93
N HIS A 98 14.46 13.87 -2.47
CA HIS A 98 14.41 12.49 -2.01
C HIS A 98 15.07 12.38 -0.63
N ARG A 99 14.32 11.86 0.34
CA ARG A 99 14.85 11.52 1.65
C ARG A 99 14.97 9.99 1.78
N PRO A 100 16.10 9.46 2.27
CA PRO A 100 16.22 8.03 2.57
C PRO A 100 15.21 7.65 3.65
N VAL A 101 14.69 6.43 3.60
CA VAL A 101 13.79 5.89 4.63
C VAL A 101 14.46 4.71 5.30
N HIS A 102 14.40 4.63 6.62
CA HIS A 102 15.00 3.52 7.35
C HIS A 102 14.49 2.17 6.81
N PRO A 103 15.33 1.14 6.59
CA PRO A 103 16.69 0.95 7.10
C PRO A 103 17.83 1.47 6.21
N GLU A 104 17.54 2.27 5.18
CA GLU A 104 18.60 2.96 4.43
C GLU A 104 19.49 3.78 5.40
N PRO A 105 20.83 3.82 5.21
CA PRO A 105 21.71 4.62 6.06
C PRO A 105 21.29 6.09 6.11
N GLY A 106 21.10 6.63 7.32
CA GLY A 106 20.59 7.99 7.53
C GLY A 106 19.09 8.16 7.20
N GLY A 107 18.37 7.06 7.01
CA GLY A 107 16.95 7.07 6.65
C GLY A 107 16.03 7.57 7.76
N LEU A 108 14.92 8.17 7.37
CA LEU A 108 13.88 8.63 8.28
C LEU A 108 13.18 7.46 8.99
N LEU A 109 12.99 7.58 10.30
CA LEU A 109 12.31 6.57 11.12
C LEU A 109 11.01 7.12 11.70
N ALA A 110 9.86 6.64 11.19
CA ALA A 110 8.54 7.08 11.64
C ALA A 110 8.26 6.73 13.12
N TRP A 111 7.60 7.65 13.84
CA TRP A 111 7.24 7.47 15.26
C TRP A 111 5.84 7.96 15.62
N GLY A 112 5.22 8.77 14.77
CA GLY A 112 3.94 9.38 15.07
C GLY A 112 3.17 9.78 13.84
N TYR A 113 1.91 10.13 14.07
CA TYR A 113 1.00 10.56 13.01
C TYR A 113 0.05 11.63 13.54
N THR A 114 -0.29 12.61 12.72
CA THR A 114 -1.30 13.59 13.08
C THR A 114 -2.68 13.16 12.59
N ARG A 115 -3.73 13.72 13.17
CA ARG A 115 -5.10 13.55 12.67
C ARG A 115 -5.28 14.11 11.26
N ALA A 116 -4.48 15.11 10.88
CA ALA A 116 -4.42 15.67 9.53
C ALA A 116 -3.59 14.79 8.57
N THR A 117 -3.26 13.58 8.99
CA THR A 117 -2.60 12.56 8.19
C THR A 117 -1.14 12.84 7.83
N ASP A 118 -0.51 13.76 8.55
CA ASP A 118 0.93 14.01 8.48
C ASP A 118 1.68 12.93 9.26
N VAL A 119 2.82 12.50 8.72
CA VAL A 119 3.69 11.51 9.39
C VAL A 119 4.85 12.23 10.06
N LEU A 120 5.18 11.84 11.28
CA LEU A 120 6.35 12.34 12.00
C LEU A 120 7.44 11.28 12.04
N PHE A 121 8.66 11.72 11.72
CA PHE A 121 9.87 10.91 11.65
C PHE A 121 10.97 11.49 12.53
N TRP A 122 11.91 10.63 12.90
CA TRP A 122 13.25 11.05 13.31
C TRP A 122 14.16 11.07 12.10
N ASP A 123 14.99 12.10 12.00
CA ASP A 123 16.10 12.15 11.05
C ASP A 123 17.33 11.48 11.66
N THR A 124 17.59 10.24 11.24
CA THR A 124 18.70 9.44 11.76
C THR A 124 20.06 9.86 11.17
N SER A 125 20.07 10.74 10.15
CA SER A 125 21.30 11.24 9.53
C SER A 125 22.01 12.30 10.36
N VAL A 126 21.29 12.93 11.30
CA VAL A 126 21.80 14.04 12.12
C VAL A 126 22.93 13.60 13.03
N SER A 127 22.86 12.37 13.57
CA SER A 127 23.86 11.85 14.50
C SER A 127 23.81 10.33 14.59
N ALA A 128 24.96 9.72 14.89
CA ALA A 128 25.02 8.31 15.29
C ALA A 128 24.46 8.08 16.70
N ASP A 129 24.31 9.14 17.51
CA ASP A 129 23.63 9.11 18.79
C ASP A 129 22.13 9.39 18.62
N PRO A 130 21.23 8.42 18.90
CA PRO A 130 19.79 8.61 18.78
C PRO A 130 19.22 9.75 19.63
N ASP A 131 19.88 10.10 20.75
CA ASP A 131 19.41 11.19 21.62
C ASP A 131 19.53 12.57 20.96
N ALA A 132 20.28 12.68 19.86
CA ALA A 132 20.42 13.89 19.05
C ALA A 132 19.52 13.89 17.79
N TRP A 133 18.72 12.85 17.56
CA TRP A 133 17.83 12.81 16.40
C TRP A 133 16.73 13.87 16.48
N THR A 134 16.50 14.53 15.36
CA THR A 134 15.54 15.63 15.27
C THR A 134 14.27 15.24 14.51
N VAL A 135 13.21 16.00 14.71
CA VAL A 135 11.89 15.70 14.13
C VAL A 135 11.79 16.22 12.69
N VAL A 136 11.29 15.36 11.81
CA VAL A 136 10.88 15.72 10.45
C VAL A 136 9.41 15.36 10.27
N VAL A 137 8.61 16.30 9.76
CA VAL A 137 7.19 16.08 9.46
C VAL A 137 7.00 16.02 7.96
N ARG A 138 6.31 14.99 7.48
CA ARG A 138 5.82 14.88 6.12
C ARG A 138 4.37 15.35 6.08
N HIS A 139 4.09 16.43 5.37
CA HIS A 139 2.73 16.93 5.20
C HIS A 139 2.03 16.19 4.07
N ARG A 140 0.83 15.66 4.34
CA ARG A 140 0.09 14.90 3.31
C ARG A 140 -0.27 15.76 2.10
N ASP A 141 -0.74 16.97 2.37
CA ASP A 141 -1.19 17.92 1.34
C ASP A 141 -0.06 18.88 0.90
N GLY A 142 1.18 18.60 1.29
CA GLY A 142 2.32 19.43 0.94
C GLY A 142 2.72 19.25 -0.52
N VAL A 143 2.89 20.36 -1.23
CA VAL A 143 3.24 20.38 -2.66
C VAL A 143 4.67 20.93 -2.81
N PRO A 144 5.51 20.35 -3.69
CA PRO A 144 6.84 20.91 -3.95
C PRO A 144 6.78 22.40 -4.30
N GLY A 145 7.54 23.23 -3.59
CA GLY A 145 7.51 24.69 -3.72
C GLY A 145 6.26 25.40 -3.16
N GLY A 146 5.31 24.65 -2.58
CA GLY A 146 4.09 25.17 -1.96
C GLY A 146 4.23 25.50 -0.48
N THR A 147 3.10 25.88 0.14
CA THR A 147 3.00 26.08 1.59
C THR A 147 1.75 25.35 2.12
N PRO A 148 1.90 24.30 2.94
CA PRO A 148 3.16 23.78 3.46
C PRO A 148 3.99 23.06 2.38
N ALA A 149 5.31 23.06 2.56
CA ALA A 149 6.19 22.18 1.80
C ALA A 149 5.89 20.71 2.16
N PRO A 150 6.20 19.73 1.29
CA PRO A 150 5.96 18.31 1.57
C PRO A 150 6.73 17.81 2.81
N TRP A 151 7.88 18.41 3.09
CA TRP A 151 8.74 18.05 4.21
C TRP A 151 9.11 19.28 5.03
N GLN A 152 9.00 19.16 6.34
CA GLN A 152 9.43 20.18 7.28
C GLN A 152 10.32 19.57 8.36
N ALA A 153 11.57 19.99 8.40
CA ALA A 153 12.52 19.60 9.44
C ALA A 153 12.49 20.60 10.60
N TYR A 154 12.60 20.10 11.81
CA TYR A 154 12.66 20.88 13.04
C TYR A 154 13.96 20.52 13.75
N ASP A 155 14.75 21.50 14.17
CA ASP A 155 15.97 21.29 14.96
C ASP A 155 15.63 21.02 16.43
N LEU A 156 14.78 20.01 16.67
CA LEU A 156 14.20 19.68 17.96
C LEU A 156 14.14 18.16 18.12
N THR A 157 14.56 17.67 19.28
CA THR A 157 14.28 16.29 19.72
C THR A 157 12.78 16.09 19.96
N LEU A 158 12.33 14.85 20.14
CA LEU A 158 10.91 14.53 20.31
C LEU A 158 10.27 15.34 21.44
N THR A 159 10.88 15.34 22.63
CA THR A 159 10.31 16.05 23.79
C THR A 159 10.33 17.56 23.60
N ALA A 160 11.40 18.10 23.00
CA ALA A 160 11.49 19.53 22.70
C ALA A 160 10.44 19.98 21.69
N TYR A 161 10.20 19.17 20.65
CA TYR A 161 9.15 19.38 19.66
C TYR A 161 7.76 19.40 20.31
N LEU A 162 7.44 18.40 21.15
CA LEU A 162 6.15 18.33 21.85
C LEU A 162 5.96 19.52 22.80
N ARG A 163 7.00 19.90 23.55
CA ARG A 163 6.95 21.07 24.44
C ARG A 163 6.66 22.35 23.67
N GLN A 164 7.34 22.54 22.53
CA GLN A 164 7.09 23.70 21.68
C GLN A 164 5.70 23.67 21.07
N ALA A 165 5.22 22.51 20.60
CA ALA A 165 3.89 22.35 20.03
C ALA A 165 2.77 22.66 21.04
N VAL A 166 2.91 22.22 22.30
CA VAL A 166 1.93 22.51 23.35
C VAL A 166 1.92 23.98 23.76
N ARG A 167 3.06 24.65 23.66
CA ARG A 167 3.21 26.09 23.99
C ARG A 167 2.99 27.01 22.79
N ALA A 168 2.80 26.46 21.59
CA ALA A 168 2.65 27.25 20.38
C ALA A 168 1.30 27.96 20.38
N ASP A 169 1.31 29.21 19.93
CA ASP A 169 0.08 29.95 19.66
C ASP A 169 -0.65 29.35 18.44
N PRO A 170 -1.97 29.48 18.35
CA PRO A 170 -2.77 29.02 17.21
C PRO A 170 -2.63 29.94 15.99
N ASP A 171 -1.39 30.21 15.60
CA ASP A 171 -1.05 30.91 14.38
C ASP A 171 -0.95 29.90 13.23
N PRO A 172 -1.76 30.03 12.16
CA PRO A 172 -1.65 29.16 10.99
C PRO A 172 -0.31 29.27 10.25
N ALA A 173 0.48 30.32 10.49
CA ALA A 173 1.84 30.48 9.96
C ALA A 173 2.93 29.96 10.92
N ALA A 174 2.58 29.48 12.12
CA ALA A 174 3.55 28.92 13.05
C ALA A 174 4.22 27.68 12.44
N PRO A 175 5.55 27.53 12.62
CA PRO A 175 6.25 26.37 12.09
C PRO A 175 5.74 25.08 12.73
N VAL A 176 5.41 25.09 14.03
CA VAL A 176 4.86 23.92 14.73
C VAL A 176 3.37 24.13 14.95
N ARG A 177 2.54 23.17 14.51
CA ARG A 177 1.09 23.23 14.78
C ARG A 177 0.82 23.10 16.29
N PRO A 178 -0.06 23.94 16.86
CA PRO A 178 -0.37 23.90 18.29
C PRO A 178 -1.01 22.57 18.69
N LEU A 179 -0.59 22.03 19.82
CA LEU A 179 -1.20 20.86 20.45
C LEU A 179 -1.89 21.26 21.76
N PRO A 180 -3.00 20.62 22.11
CA PRO A 180 -3.58 20.81 23.44
C PRO A 180 -2.60 20.29 24.50
N GLY A 181 -2.50 21.00 25.63
CA GLY A 181 -1.69 20.60 26.78
C GLY A 181 -2.29 19.44 27.59
N VAL A 182 -3.02 18.52 26.93
CA VAL A 182 -3.62 17.35 27.55
C VAL A 182 -3.24 16.12 26.72
N PHE A 183 -2.67 15.11 27.38
CA PHE A 183 -2.32 13.83 26.75
C PHE A 183 -3.04 12.67 27.44
N GLY A 184 -3.35 11.62 26.70
CA GLY A 184 -4.02 10.45 27.27
C GLY A 184 -3.86 9.21 26.43
N ARG A 185 -4.33 8.08 26.93
CA ARG A 185 -4.36 6.82 26.18
C ARG A 185 -5.11 7.04 24.87
N THR A 186 -4.49 6.66 23.75
CA THR A 186 -5.11 6.86 22.44
C THR A 186 -6.47 6.15 22.38
N ALA A 187 -7.50 6.86 21.90
CA ALA A 187 -8.84 6.29 21.75
C ALA A 187 -8.87 5.13 20.73
N PHE A 188 -7.84 5.04 19.88
CA PHE A 188 -7.70 3.97 18.89
C PHE A 188 -7.25 2.64 19.52
N LEU A 189 -6.45 2.70 20.60
CA LEU A 189 -5.85 1.53 21.25
C LEU A 189 -6.22 1.45 22.75
N PRO A 190 -7.50 1.35 23.12
CA PRO A 190 -7.90 1.29 24.53
C PRO A 190 -7.34 0.06 25.25
N ALA A 191 -7.02 -1.01 24.52
CA ALA A 191 -6.57 -2.29 25.06
C ALA A 191 -5.22 -2.74 24.47
N ALA A 192 -4.37 -1.81 24.03
CA ALA A 192 -2.99 -2.07 23.64
C ALA A 192 -2.26 -2.96 24.65
N ALA A 193 -1.65 -4.01 24.13
CA ALA A 193 -0.83 -5.00 24.81
C ALA A 193 0.63 -4.90 24.34
N PRO A 194 1.58 -5.53 25.06
CA PRO A 194 2.97 -5.62 24.63
C PRO A 194 3.09 -6.14 23.20
N TRP A 195 3.92 -5.48 22.40
CA TRP A 195 4.27 -5.97 21.08
C TRP A 195 5.49 -6.88 21.16
N THR A 196 5.48 -7.94 20.36
CA THR A 196 6.63 -8.82 20.17
C THR A 196 7.05 -8.68 18.71
N PRO A 197 8.32 -8.34 18.42
CA PRO A 197 8.80 -8.32 17.05
C PRO A 197 8.51 -9.65 16.34
N PRO A 198 8.03 -9.62 15.08
CA PRO A 198 7.75 -10.84 14.35
C PRO A 198 9.05 -11.61 14.14
N GLU A 199 9.00 -12.93 14.35
CA GLU A 199 10.13 -13.81 14.02
C GLU A 199 10.45 -13.72 12.53
N PRO A 200 11.74 -13.82 12.14
CA PRO A 200 12.11 -13.91 10.73
C PRO A 200 11.41 -15.10 10.07
N VAL A 201 10.57 -14.81 9.07
CA VAL A 201 9.91 -15.86 8.29
C VAL A 201 10.93 -16.42 7.29
N PRO A 202 11.11 -17.75 7.23
CA PRO A 202 11.99 -18.34 6.23
C PRO A 202 11.50 -17.98 4.81
N PRO A 203 12.41 -17.76 3.85
CA PRO A 203 12.02 -17.38 2.50
C PRO A 203 11.10 -18.43 1.90
N ARG A 204 10.00 -17.98 1.29
CA ARG A 204 8.98 -18.86 0.70
C ARG A 204 9.54 -19.75 -0.43
N LEU A 205 10.53 -19.24 -1.15
CA LEU A 205 11.18 -19.91 -2.28
C LEU A 205 12.65 -20.16 -1.99
N THR A 206 13.16 -21.29 -2.45
CA THR A 206 14.61 -21.53 -2.52
C THR A 206 15.27 -20.55 -3.51
N GLU A 207 16.59 -20.38 -3.45
CA GLU A 207 17.33 -19.51 -4.38
C GLU A 207 17.10 -19.92 -5.86
N GLY A 208 17.07 -21.23 -6.13
CA GLY A 208 16.80 -21.77 -7.47
C GLY A 208 15.39 -21.44 -7.95
N GLU A 209 14.38 -21.67 -7.12
CA GLU A 209 12.99 -21.32 -7.43
C GLU A 209 12.81 -19.81 -7.60
N ARG A 210 13.49 -19.00 -6.78
CA ARG A 210 13.46 -17.54 -6.88
C ARG A 210 14.04 -17.07 -8.22
N ARG A 211 15.13 -17.67 -8.69
CA ARG A 211 15.70 -17.39 -10.02
C ARG A 211 14.74 -17.75 -11.16
N VAL A 212 14.00 -18.86 -11.03
CA VAL A 212 12.96 -19.22 -12.01
C VAL A 212 11.80 -18.22 -11.94
N ALA A 213 11.28 -17.95 -10.75
CA ALA A 213 10.13 -17.08 -10.55
C ALA A 213 10.38 -15.62 -10.98
N LEU A 214 11.58 -15.07 -10.76
CA LEU A 214 11.86 -13.66 -10.99
C LEU A 214 12.63 -13.36 -12.29
N GLU A 215 13.42 -14.29 -12.79
CA GLU A 215 14.39 -13.98 -13.86
C GLU A 215 14.20 -14.83 -15.11
N THR A 216 14.17 -16.15 -14.97
CA THR A 216 14.39 -17.07 -16.10
C THR A 216 13.13 -17.78 -16.57
N GLY A 217 12.16 -18.02 -15.67
CA GLY A 217 10.92 -18.69 -16.00
C GLY A 217 9.96 -17.79 -16.80
N THR A 218 9.07 -18.40 -17.57
CA THR A 218 8.07 -17.74 -18.40
C THR A 218 6.68 -18.37 -18.19
N GLY A 219 5.63 -17.66 -18.61
CA GLY A 219 4.27 -18.17 -18.60
C GLY A 219 3.76 -18.64 -17.24
N LEU A 220 2.86 -19.62 -17.28
CA LEU A 220 2.05 -20.01 -16.13
C LEU A 220 2.85 -20.70 -15.03
N ASP A 221 3.91 -21.42 -15.37
CA ASP A 221 4.74 -22.12 -14.38
C ASP A 221 5.53 -21.13 -13.51
N ALA A 222 6.13 -20.11 -14.13
CA ALA A 222 6.80 -19.04 -13.39
C ALA A 222 5.79 -18.22 -12.56
N LEU A 223 4.60 -17.98 -13.11
CA LEU A 223 3.52 -17.30 -12.40
C LEU A 223 3.06 -18.08 -11.16
N ARG A 224 2.93 -19.41 -11.25
CA ARG A 224 2.56 -20.29 -10.12
C ARG A 224 3.62 -20.33 -9.02
N LEU A 225 4.90 -20.24 -9.39
CA LEU A 225 5.98 -20.10 -8.41
C LEU A 225 5.92 -18.75 -7.69
N LEU A 226 5.70 -17.68 -8.45
CA LEU A 226 5.62 -16.32 -7.89
C LEU A 226 4.35 -16.13 -7.04
N THR A 227 3.22 -16.64 -7.49
CA THR A 227 1.93 -16.53 -6.81
C THR A 227 1.27 -17.90 -6.76
N PRO A 228 1.33 -18.61 -5.63
CA PRO A 228 0.73 -19.94 -5.53
C PRO A 228 -0.78 -19.90 -5.83
N PRO A 229 -1.29 -20.81 -6.69
CA PRO A 229 -2.71 -20.88 -6.97
C PRO A 229 -3.52 -21.35 -5.76
N PRO A 230 -4.80 -20.97 -5.64
CA PRO A 230 -5.67 -21.49 -4.61
C PRO A 230 -5.89 -22.99 -4.78
N ALA A 231 -6.03 -23.72 -3.66
CA ALA A 231 -6.29 -25.16 -3.70
C ALA A 231 -7.63 -25.52 -4.38
N ARG A 232 -8.58 -24.59 -4.40
CA ARG A 232 -9.89 -24.72 -5.05
C ARG A 232 -10.21 -23.42 -5.80
N PRO A 233 -9.86 -23.30 -7.08
CA PRO A 233 -10.24 -22.15 -7.89
C PRO A 233 -11.76 -22.10 -8.08
N HIS A 234 -12.34 -20.91 -8.02
CA HIS A 234 -13.77 -20.70 -8.20
C HIS A 234 -14.03 -20.02 -9.55
N LEU A 235 -14.70 -20.70 -10.48
CA LEU A 235 -15.03 -20.14 -11.80
C LEU A 235 -16.50 -19.69 -11.90
N GLY A 236 -17.36 -20.17 -11.01
CA GLY A 236 -18.83 -20.13 -11.14
C GLY A 236 -19.41 -21.54 -11.32
N ASP A 237 -20.73 -21.63 -11.52
CA ASP A 237 -21.49 -22.89 -11.61
C ASP A 237 -21.82 -23.29 -13.07
N GLY A 238 -21.34 -22.51 -14.04
CA GLY A 238 -21.56 -22.72 -15.47
C GLY A 238 -20.46 -23.52 -16.16
N ASP A 239 -20.46 -23.44 -17.49
CA ASP A 239 -19.52 -24.12 -18.37
C ASP A 239 -19.07 -23.16 -19.50
N TRP A 240 -17.90 -23.45 -20.09
CA TRP A 240 -17.32 -22.61 -21.13
C TRP A 240 -18.15 -22.54 -22.41
N GLU A 241 -18.91 -23.60 -22.74
CA GLU A 241 -19.77 -23.64 -23.93
C GLU A 241 -20.88 -22.59 -23.82
N ARG A 242 -21.50 -22.47 -22.65
CA ARG A 242 -22.49 -21.42 -22.35
C ARG A 242 -21.87 -20.03 -22.41
N THR A 243 -20.73 -19.81 -21.75
CA THR A 243 -20.07 -18.49 -21.75
C THR A 243 -19.70 -18.07 -23.17
N SER A 244 -19.13 -18.97 -23.98
CA SER A 244 -18.84 -18.70 -25.39
C SER A 244 -20.09 -18.47 -26.22
N GLY A 245 -21.17 -19.22 -25.96
CA GLY A 245 -22.47 -19.02 -26.61
C GLY A 245 -23.08 -17.65 -26.31
N ALA A 246 -22.98 -17.19 -25.05
CA ALA A 246 -23.45 -15.87 -24.63
C ALA A 246 -22.62 -14.73 -25.23
N LEU A 247 -21.30 -14.89 -25.31
CA LEU A 247 -20.40 -13.92 -25.95
C LEU A 247 -20.44 -13.98 -27.50
N GLY A 248 -21.00 -15.05 -28.08
CA GLY A 248 -20.95 -15.28 -29.52
C GLY A 248 -19.53 -15.50 -30.07
N LEU A 249 -18.56 -15.83 -29.21
CA LEU A 249 -17.16 -16.04 -29.56
C LEU A 249 -16.47 -17.05 -28.63
N ALA A 250 -15.40 -17.67 -29.13
CA ALA A 250 -14.49 -18.45 -28.30
C ALA A 250 -13.56 -17.50 -27.52
N LEU A 251 -13.26 -17.83 -26.27
CA LEU A 251 -12.30 -17.09 -25.46
C LEU A 251 -10.86 -17.55 -25.76
N PRO A 252 -9.86 -16.69 -25.56
CA PRO A 252 -8.46 -17.08 -25.69
C PRO A 252 -8.14 -18.26 -24.77
N GLY A 253 -7.46 -19.29 -25.28
CA GLY A 253 -7.13 -20.50 -24.53
C GLY A 253 -6.21 -20.21 -23.35
N GLU A 254 -5.39 -19.16 -23.44
CA GLU A 254 -4.58 -18.68 -22.31
C GLU A 254 -5.45 -18.25 -21.12
N TYR A 255 -6.54 -17.51 -21.36
CA TYR A 255 -7.45 -17.08 -20.32
C TYR A 255 -8.15 -18.26 -19.66
N VAL A 256 -8.65 -19.21 -20.44
CA VAL A 256 -9.29 -20.43 -19.93
C VAL A 256 -8.33 -21.16 -18.98
N ARG A 257 -7.08 -21.41 -19.40
CA ARG A 257 -6.07 -22.08 -18.55
C ARG A 257 -5.75 -21.31 -17.27
N LEU A 258 -5.69 -19.97 -17.34
CA LEU A 258 -5.46 -19.12 -16.17
C LEU A 258 -6.63 -19.23 -15.19
N MET A 259 -7.87 -19.14 -15.67
CA MET A 259 -9.08 -19.23 -14.84
C MET A 259 -9.30 -20.63 -14.27
N GLU A 260 -8.94 -21.69 -14.99
CA GLU A 260 -8.96 -23.06 -14.45
C GLU A 260 -7.91 -23.28 -13.36
N THR A 261 -6.83 -22.49 -13.37
CA THR A 261 -5.75 -22.57 -12.37
C THR A 261 -6.03 -21.72 -11.15
N TYR A 262 -6.46 -20.47 -11.34
CA TYR A 262 -6.62 -19.48 -10.27
C TYR A 262 -8.10 -19.21 -9.92
N GLY A 263 -8.99 -19.30 -10.90
CA GLY A 263 -10.39 -18.89 -10.75
C GLY A 263 -10.54 -17.37 -10.64
N ALA A 264 -11.73 -16.97 -10.21
CA ALA A 264 -12.06 -15.60 -9.85
C ALA A 264 -11.34 -15.19 -8.56
N GLY A 265 -10.81 -13.98 -8.53
CA GLY A 265 -9.97 -13.51 -7.44
C GLY A 265 -9.40 -12.12 -7.70
N CYS A 266 -8.65 -11.59 -6.72
CA CYS A 266 -7.81 -10.41 -6.94
C CYS A 266 -6.35 -10.78 -6.83
N TRP A 267 -5.60 -10.29 -7.79
CA TRP A 267 -4.15 -10.21 -7.75
C TRP A 267 -3.74 -8.96 -6.98
N ASN A 268 -2.88 -9.13 -5.97
CA ASN A 268 -2.31 -8.09 -5.13
C ASN A 268 -3.34 -7.10 -4.55
N ARG A 269 -4.58 -7.56 -4.32
CA ARG A 269 -5.74 -6.72 -3.92
C ARG A 269 -6.01 -5.54 -4.86
N TRP A 270 -5.55 -5.62 -6.11
CA TRP A 270 -5.63 -4.54 -7.09
C TRP A 270 -6.40 -4.94 -8.34
N LEU A 271 -5.94 -5.99 -9.04
CA LEU A 271 -6.53 -6.44 -10.30
C LEU A 271 -7.44 -7.63 -10.05
N CYS A 272 -8.73 -7.42 -10.23
CA CYS A 272 -9.79 -8.32 -9.84
C CYS A 272 -10.46 -8.98 -11.07
N PHE A 273 -10.60 -10.29 -11.01
CA PHE A 273 -11.19 -11.14 -12.04
C PHE A 273 -12.56 -11.65 -11.54
N PRO A 274 -13.68 -11.27 -12.17
CA PRO A 274 -14.99 -11.84 -11.88
C PRO A 274 -15.07 -13.32 -12.30
N PRO A 275 -16.04 -14.09 -11.75
CA PRO A 275 -16.30 -15.47 -12.17
C PRO A 275 -16.74 -15.55 -13.64
N PRO A 276 -15.97 -16.20 -14.54
CA PRO A 276 -16.29 -16.23 -15.96
C PRO A 276 -17.45 -17.16 -16.30
N LEU A 277 -17.73 -18.13 -15.43
CA LEU A 277 -18.79 -19.12 -15.55
C LEU A 277 -19.93 -18.85 -14.57
N GLY A 278 -20.17 -17.57 -14.25
CA GLY A 278 -21.28 -17.15 -13.39
C GLY A 278 -22.64 -17.59 -13.91
N ALA A 279 -23.65 -17.53 -13.04
CA ALA A 279 -25.05 -17.65 -13.47
C ALA A 279 -25.43 -16.50 -14.42
N PRO A 280 -26.46 -16.65 -15.28
CA PRO A 280 -26.94 -15.56 -16.12
C PRO A 280 -27.20 -14.29 -15.30
N GLY A 281 -26.72 -13.13 -15.79
CA GLY A 281 -26.74 -11.87 -15.05
C GLY A 281 -25.52 -11.64 -14.14
N ARG A 282 -24.58 -12.60 -14.07
CA ARG A 282 -23.31 -12.52 -13.33
C ARG A 282 -22.17 -13.22 -14.07
N ASP A 283 -22.38 -13.57 -15.34
CA ASP A 283 -21.39 -14.17 -16.21
C ASP A 283 -20.53 -13.09 -16.89
N LEU A 284 -19.50 -13.53 -17.61
CA LEU A 284 -18.58 -12.63 -18.29
C LEU A 284 -19.28 -11.77 -19.35
N ALA A 285 -20.29 -12.30 -20.04
CA ALA A 285 -21.05 -11.56 -21.05
C ALA A 285 -21.82 -10.40 -20.42
N THR A 286 -22.58 -10.67 -19.35
CA THR A 286 -23.31 -9.64 -18.61
C THR A 286 -22.35 -8.58 -18.07
N HIS A 287 -21.23 -9.00 -17.48
CA HIS A 287 -20.21 -8.06 -16.99
C HIS A 287 -19.70 -7.15 -18.12
N ALA A 288 -19.38 -7.72 -19.29
CA ALA A 288 -18.94 -6.95 -20.43
C ALA A 288 -20.00 -5.96 -20.91
N GLU A 289 -21.25 -6.37 -21.05
CA GLU A 289 -22.36 -5.50 -21.46
C GLU A 289 -22.54 -4.31 -20.51
N GLU A 290 -22.50 -4.54 -19.19
CA GLU A 290 -22.64 -3.49 -18.17
C GLU A 290 -21.53 -2.44 -18.28
N ILE A 291 -20.27 -2.89 -18.39
CA ILE A 291 -19.11 -2.01 -18.49
C ILE A 291 -19.13 -1.22 -19.81
N LEU A 292 -19.43 -1.90 -20.93
CA LEU A 292 -19.44 -1.28 -22.25
C LEU A 292 -20.61 -0.31 -22.43
N ALA A 293 -21.74 -0.53 -21.76
CA ALA A 293 -22.83 0.46 -21.72
C ALA A 293 -22.38 1.78 -21.08
N GLY A 294 -21.61 1.70 -19.97
CA GLY A 294 -21.00 2.87 -19.36
C GLY A 294 -19.96 3.55 -20.27
N TYR A 295 -19.13 2.75 -20.95
CA TYR A 295 -18.15 3.26 -21.92
C TYR A 295 -18.82 4.05 -23.05
N GLU A 296 -19.91 3.53 -23.62
CA GLU A 296 -20.61 4.20 -24.72
C GLU A 296 -21.25 5.53 -24.31
N VAL A 297 -21.71 5.66 -23.06
CA VAL A 297 -22.19 6.94 -22.52
C VAL A 297 -21.05 7.96 -22.52
N LEU A 298 -19.89 7.59 -21.97
CA LEU A 298 -18.72 8.47 -21.94
C LEU A 298 -18.22 8.82 -23.35
N ARG A 299 -18.20 7.83 -24.25
CA ARG A 299 -17.82 8.01 -25.66
C ARG A 299 -18.78 8.91 -26.43
N ALA A 300 -20.06 8.93 -26.09
CA ALA A 300 -21.03 9.80 -26.75
C ALA A 300 -20.75 11.28 -26.46
N ASP A 301 -20.26 11.59 -25.27
CA ASP A 301 -19.90 12.94 -24.85
C ASP A 301 -18.49 13.32 -25.34
N ASP A 302 -17.51 12.41 -25.20
CA ASP A 302 -16.09 12.68 -25.47
C ASP A 302 -15.44 11.58 -26.35
N PRO A 303 -15.79 11.47 -27.65
CA PRO A 303 -15.35 10.36 -28.49
C PRO A 303 -13.83 10.31 -28.76
N GLU A 304 -13.11 11.42 -28.58
CA GLU A 304 -11.65 11.48 -28.73
C GLU A 304 -10.94 10.82 -27.53
N ASP A 305 -11.49 10.96 -26.32
CA ASP A 305 -10.96 10.39 -25.08
C ASP A 305 -11.35 8.91 -24.91
N PHE A 306 -12.42 8.47 -25.56
CA PHE A 306 -12.94 7.10 -25.53
C PHE A 306 -12.93 6.43 -26.93
N PRO A 307 -11.74 6.14 -27.50
CA PRO A 307 -11.62 5.71 -28.89
C PRO A 307 -11.96 4.23 -29.14
N LEU A 308 -12.04 3.40 -28.10
CA LEU A 308 -12.24 1.96 -28.27
C LEU A 308 -13.62 1.66 -28.87
N VAL A 309 -13.64 0.86 -29.93
CA VAL A 309 -14.87 0.22 -30.40
C VAL A 309 -15.30 -0.77 -29.32
N THR A 310 -16.57 -0.80 -28.95
CA THR A 310 -17.10 -1.76 -27.97
C THR A 310 -17.58 -3.06 -28.63
N TRP A 311 -17.30 -4.19 -27.98
CA TRP A 311 -17.92 -5.49 -28.33
C TRP A 311 -19.47 -5.37 -28.20
N PRO A 312 -20.28 -6.02 -29.07
CA PRO A 312 -19.96 -7.09 -30.03
C PRO A 312 -19.55 -6.62 -31.43
N ARG A 313 -19.23 -5.34 -31.64
CA ARG A 313 -18.75 -4.90 -32.97
C ARG A 313 -17.39 -5.56 -33.28
N PRO A 314 -17.09 -5.89 -34.55
CA PRO A 314 -15.79 -6.46 -34.93
C PRO A 314 -14.62 -5.59 -34.47
N GLY A 315 -13.59 -6.22 -33.89
CA GLY A 315 -12.46 -5.50 -33.28
C GLY A 315 -12.79 -4.80 -31.96
N GLY A 316 -13.97 -5.05 -31.39
CA GLY A 316 -14.43 -4.42 -30.17
C GLY A 316 -13.66 -4.83 -28.93
N PHE A 317 -13.59 -3.93 -27.96
CA PHE A 317 -13.07 -4.16 -26.63
C PHE A 317 -14.03 -5.05 -25.83
N LEU A 318 -13.52 -6.17 -25.35
CA LEU A 318 -14.21 -7.12 -24.48
C LEU A 318 -13.51 -7.12 -23.10
N PRO A 319 -14.04 -6.42 -22.09
CA PRO A 319 -13.47 -6.38 -20.75
C PRO A 319 -13.73 -7.69 -20.00
N PHE A 320 -12.74 -8.16 -19.26
CA PHE A 320 -12.85 -9.38 -18.45
C PHE A 320 -12.30 -9.25 -17.03
N ALA A 321 -11.60 -8.16 -16.73
CA ALA A 321 -11.09 -7.86 -15.40
C ALA A 321 -11.10 -6.35 -15.15
N HIS A 322 -11.07 -5.95 -13.88
CA HIS A 322 -11.04 -4.56 -13.47
C HIS A 322 -10.09 -4.32 -12.31
N THR A 323 -9.60 -3.10 -12.18
CA THR A 323 -8.82 -2.68 -11.02
C THR A 323 -9.77 -2.17 -9.94
N VAL A 324 -9.31 -2.09 -8.69
CA VAL A 324 -10.08 -1.47 -7.60
C VAL A 324 -10.36 0.02 -7.82
N GLU A 325 -9.61 0.69 -8.70
CA GLU A 325 -9.81 2.10 -9.07
C GLU A 325 -10.76 2.28 -10.27
N GLY A 326 -11.16 1.18 -10.92
CA GLY A 326 -12.13 1.20 -12.03
C GLY A 326 -11.53 1.25 -13.43
N ASP A 327 -10.26 0.90 -13.59
CA ASP A 327 -9.67 0.60 -14.90
C ASP A 327 -10.09 -0.81 -15.35
N HIS A 328 -10.17 -1.06 -16.65
CA HIS A 328 -10.62 -2.34 -17.19
C HIS A 328 -9.56 -2.98 -18.08
N LEU A 329 -9.28 -4.26 -17.87
CA LEU A 329 -8.42 -5.07 -18.73
C LEU A 329 -9.31 -5.94 -19.64
N GLY A 330 -8.98 -5.97 -20.92
CA GLY A 330 -9.79 -6.65 -21.92
C GLY A 330 -9.04 -6.94 -23.22
N TRP A 331 -9.68 -7.67 -24.12
CA TRP A 331 -9.15 -7.93 -25.46
C TRP A 331 -9.77 -7.01 -26.49
N LEU A 332 -9.01 -6.69 -27.52
CA LEU A 332 -9.56 -6.22 -28.79
C LEU A 332 -9.85 -7.44 -29.65
N THR A 333 -11.14 -7.73 -29.92
CA THR A 333 -11.57 -8.94 -30.63
C THR A 333 -11.33 -8.82 -32.14
N THR A 334 -10.07 -8.65 -32.54
CA THR A 334 -9.62 -8.42 -33.91
C THR A 334 -9.20 -9.72 -34.59
N GLY A 335 -9.80 -10.03 -35.74
CA GLY A 335 -9.53 -11.26 -36.47
C GLY A 335 -10.21 -12.48 -35.85
N ASP A 336 -10.05 -13.63 -36.52
CA ASP A 336 -10.81 -14.85 -36.22
C ASP A 336 -10.15 -15.76 -35.17
N ASP A 337 -8.88 -15.51 -34.82
CA ASP A 337 -8.11 -16.29 -33.84
C ASP A 337 -8.12 -15.60 -32.48
N PRO A 338 -8.84 -16.13 -31.46
CA PRO A 338 -8.88 -15.56 -30.12
C PRO A 338 -7.51 -15.51 -29.44
N ASP A 339 -6.62 -16.47 -29.73
CA ASP A 339 -5.29 -16.50 -29.10
C ASP A 339 -4.37 -15.39 -29.63
N ALA A 340 -4.75 -14.71 -30.73
CA ALA A 340 -4.03 -13.58 -31.30
C ALA A 340 -4.61 -12.22 -30.92
N TRP A 341 -5.69 -12.16 -30.14
CA TRP A 341 -6.34 -10.91 -29.78
C TRP A 341 -5.43 -10.02 -28.90
N PRO A 342 -5.18 -8.76 -29.29
CA PRO A 342 -4.39 -7.85 -28.48
C PRO A 342 -5.05 -7.60 -27.13
N LEU A 343 -4.25 -7.68 -26.06
CA LEU A 343 -4.65 -7.30 -24.72
C LEU A 343 -4.52 -5.78 -24.57
N THR A 344 -5.49 -5.11 -23.94
CA THR A 344 -5.44 -3.66 -23.70
C THR A 344 -6.04 -3.29 -22.34
N VAL A 345 -5.64 -2.15 -21.82
CA VAL A 345 -6.23 -1.53 -20.63
C VAL A 345 -7.04 -0.33 -21.08
N TRP A 346 -8.28 -0.23 -20.64
CA TRP A 346 -9.04 1.01 -20.60
C TRP A 346 -8.82 1.68 -19.23
N PRO A 347 -7.94 2.69 -19.13
CA PRO A 347 -7.67 3.40 -17.89
C PRO A 347 -8.77 4.41 -17.56
N ARG A 348 -9.04 4.61 -16.27
CA ARG A 348 -10.01 5.61 -15.78
C ARG A 348 -9.41 7.01 -15.68
N HIS A 349 -8.12 7.10 -15.37
CA HIS A 349 -7.43 8.33 -15.00
C HIS A 349 -6.28 8.71 -15.94
N ALA A 350 -6.27 8.16 -17.15
CA ALA A 350 -5.27 8.44 -18.16
C ALA A 350 -5.86 8.29 -19.56
N ASP A 351 -5.17 8.79 -20.57
CA ASP A 351 -5.54 8.58 -21.96
C ASP A 351 -5.38 7.11 -22.38
N GLN A 352 -6.15 6.69 -23.38
CA GLN A 352 -6.07 5.34 -23.91
C GLN A 352 -4.68 5.06 -24.51
N GLY A 353 -3.93 4.16 -23.87
CA GLY A 353 -2.63 3.68 -24.36
C GLY A 353 -2.76 2.65 -25.50
N PRO A 354 -1.63 2.27 -26.13
CA PRO A 354 -1.60 1.18 -27.11
C PRO A 354 -1.90 -0.17 -26.44
N PRO A 355 -2.25 -1.21 -27.22
CA PRO A 355 -2.34 -2.57 -26.72
C PRO A 355 -1.02 -3.01 -26.07
N LEU A 356 -1.12 -3.86 -25.05
CA LEU A 356 0.00 -4.46 -24.36
C LEU A 356 0.76 -5.41 -25.30
N GLU A 357 2.08 -5.39 -25.20
CA GLU A 357 2.97 -6.15 -26.08
C GLU A 357 2.94 -7.68 -25.85
N GLN A 358 2.45 -8.13 -24.68
CA GLN A 358 2.47 -9.52 -24.26
C GLN A 358 1.06 -10.08 -24.06
N GLY A 359 0.95 -11.42 -24.09
CA GLY A 359 -0.26 -12.14 -23.68
C GLY A 359 -0.53 -12.02 -22.17
N LEU A 360 -1.71 -12.46 -21.74
CA LEU A 360 -2.24 -12.24 -20.40
C LEU A 360 -1.33 -12.77 -19.30
N THR A 361 -0.83 -13.99 -19.42
CA THR A 361 -0.01 -14.62 -18.37
C THR A 361 1.32 -13.90 -18.23
N ASP A 362 1.94 -13.56 -19.36
CA ASP A 362 3.22 -12.85 -19.37
C ASP A 362 3.05 -11.39 -18.90
N THR A 363 1.94 -10.73 -19.20
CA THR A 363 1.56 -9.43 -18.62
C THR A 363 1.46 -9.52 -17.10
N LEU A 364 0.72 -10.50 -16.57
CA LEU A 364 0.59 -10.70 -15.11
C LEU A 364 1.93 -11.03 -14.45
N LEU A 365 2.75 -11.85 -15.09
CA LEU A 365 4.08 -12.22 -14.59
C LEU A 365 5.03 -11.01 -14.58
N ARG A 366 5.07 -10.22 -15.66
CA ARG A 366 5.88 -9.00 -15.73
C ARG A 366 5.43 -7.97 -14.71
N TRP A 367 4.12 -7.79 -14.56
CA TRP A 367 3.55 -6.89 -13.55
C TRP A 367 3.93 -7.30 -12.14
N GLN A 368 3.76 -8.58 -11.79
CA GLN A 368 4.10 -9.08 -10.46
C GLN A 368 5.61 -9.08 -10.19
N ARG A 369 6.46 -9.08 -11.22
CA ARG A 369 7.91 -8.86 -11.11
C ARG A 369 8.31 -7.39 -10.98
N GLY A 370 7.37 -6.45 -11.06
CA GLY A 370 7.66 -5.01 -11.10
C GLY A 370 8.28 -4.53 -12.42
N ARG A 371 8.15 -5.30 -13.51
CA ARG A 371 8.74 -5.03 -14.84
C ARG A 371 7.73 -4.56 -15.89
N LEU A 372 6.54 -4.19 -15.44
CA LEU A 372 5.50 -3.57 -16.25
C LEU A 372 5.06 -2.28 -15.58
N SER A 373 5.11 -1.18 -16.32
CA SER A 373 4.55 0.11 -15.94
C SER A 373 3.57 0.51 -17.03
N THR A 374 2.28 0.58 -16.70
CA THR A 374 1.22 0.99 -17.62
C THR A 374 0.08 1.61 -16.81
N ALA A 375 -0.71 2.49 -17.42
CA ALA A 375 -1.88 3.06 -16.77
C ALA A 375 -2.83 1.95 -16.29
N GLY A 376 -3.45 2.16 -15.11
CA GLY A 376 -4.32 1.20 -14.44
C GLY A 376 -3.61 0.08 -13.66
N LEU A 377 -2.33 -0.21 -13.92
CA LEU A 377 -1.56 -1.18 -13.12
C LEU A 377 -0.45 -0.48 -12.33
N TYR A 378 -0.51 -0.56 -11.00
CA TYR A 378 0.53 0.03 -10.16
C TYR A 378 1.88 -0.67 -10.36
N ALA A 379 2.98 0.07 -10.19
CA ALA A 379 4.33 -0.49 -10.18
C ALA A 379 4.78 -0.85 -8.75
N LEU A 380 5.46 -1.98 -8.57
CA LEU A 380 6.08 -2.33 -7.30
C LEU A 380 7.15 -1.30 -6.90
N ASP A 381 7.39 -1.18 -5.59
CA ASP A 381 8.56 -0.47 -5.11
C ASP A 381 9.83 -1.25 -5.50
N GLU A 382 10.94 -0.58 -5.80
CA GLU A 382 12.19 -1.22 -6.26
C GLU A 382 12.81 -2.04 -5.12
N GLU A 383 12.48 -1.65 -3.89
CA GLU A 383 12.88 -2.32 -2.66
C GLU A 383 11.81 -3.31 -2.15
N ASP A 384 10.66 -3.44 -2.83
CA ASP A 384 9.72 -4.52 -2.55
C ASP A 384 10.31 -5.85 -3.04
N ASP A 385 10.20 -6.90 -2.24
CA ASP A 385 10.43 -8.26 -2.75
C ASP A 385 9.18 -8.73 -3.49
N PRO A 386 9.24 -8.94 -4.82
CA PRO A 386 8.10 -9.46 -5.58
C PRO A 386 7.54 -10.77 -5.02
N VAL A 387 8.38 -11.63 -4.44
CA VAL A 387 7.98 -12.91 -3.84
C VAL A 387 7.07 -12.71 -2.63
N GLU A 388 7.25 -11.64 -1.87
CA GLU A 388 6.47 -11.34 -0.67
C GLU A 388 5.21 -10.51 -0.98
N CYS A 389 5.29 -9.68 -2.02
CA CYS A 389 4.19 -8.84 -2.47
C CYS A 389 3.18 -9.57 -3.36
N ALA A 390 3.63 -10.52 -4.19
CA ALA A 390 2.79 -11.22 -5.14
C ALA A 390 1.83 -12.19 -4.42
N ARG A 391 0.53 -11.88 -4.48
CA ARG A 391 -0.54 -12.63 -3.82
C ARG A 391 -1.79 -12.71 -4.68
N PHE A 392 -2.51 -13.82 -4.55
CA PHE A 392 -3.82 -13.99 -5.13
C PHE A 392 -4.84 -14.32 -4.03
N THR A 393 -5.90 -13.52 -3.95
CA THR A 393 -7.01 -13.76 -3.02
C THR A 393 -8.19 -14.31 -3.84
N PRO A 394 -8.55 -15.60 -3.71
CA PRO A 394 -9.69 -16.16 -4.42
C PRO A 394 -10.99 -15.59 -3.88
N TRP A 395 -12.00 -15.45 -4.75
CA TRP A 395 -13.34 -15.07 -4.31
C TRP A 395 -13.97 -16.22 -3.54
N PRO A 396 -14.74 -15.93 -2.48
CA PRO A 396 -15.46 -16.99 -1.80
C PRO A 396 -16.45 -17.60 -2.80
N GLY A 397 -16.25 -18.88 -3.13
CA GLY A 397 -17.37 -19.69 -3.60
C GLY A 397 -18.43 -19.70 -2.52
N ARG A 398 -19.72 -19.62 -2.86
CA ARG A 398 -20.75 -19.84 -1.84
C ARG A 398 -20.48 -21.20 -1.21
N ALA A 399 -20.31 -21.22 0.11
CA ALA A 399 -20.44 -22.46 0.85
C ALA A 399 -21.89 -22.92 0.70
N ASP A 400 -22.08 -24.15 0.23
CA ASP A 400 -23.37 -24.82 0.16
C ASP A 400 -24.12 -24.78 1.50
#